data_AF-A0A819BH61-F1
#
_entry.id   AF-A0A819BH61-F1
#
_cell.length_a   1.000
_cell.length_b   1.000
_cell.length_c   1.000
_cell.angle_alpha   90.00
_cell.angle_beta   90.00
_cell.angle_gamma   90.00
#
_symmetry.space_group_name_H-M   'P 1'
#
loop_
_entity.id
_entity.type
_entity.pdbx_description
1 polymer ?
#
loop_
_entity_poly.entity_id
_entity_poly.type
_entity_poly.pdbx_seq_one_letter_code
_entity_poly.pdbx_strand_id
1 'polypeptide(L)'
;MGYIQKLMLPPTPSAADLLRTYKLPALRRFAQNFLLDPRGTSKFVACAGNIENKFVIEVGPGPGGITRQLFEHGAAQVAAIEKDIRLFPALQTLANAVDSRLRLYLGDILDFDIESVIPDSITSQRGSWESNESSSVSPIHLVGNLPFNIAIPLLIRWLQQVSTQSGPFSYGYRIPITICMQEAVAGRIVSDALMDQRGRLSIIFQNWFDCRIKHIFSGRAFVPAANVNVAVMQLIPLKRPLVDVSYDLLDRVTRTAFHTRNKKMGMTMTSLFHQETCDEDTRELLHRAHLKSDTKCLTLTVEEFGQLAQIYGDIISRPRPIHEQIDKKINEKELTFELGETYVRPKKLETKKKSKKDWDD
;
A
#
# COMPACT_ATOMS: atom_id res chain seq x y z
N MET A 1 -40.79 -35.88 26.98
CA MET A 1 -39.75 -34.86 26.75
C MET A 1 -39.06 -35.18 25.43
N GLY A 2 -39.38 -34.44 24.36
CA GLY A 2 -38.81 -34.69 23.04
C GLY A 2 -37.35 -34.23 22.99
N TYR A 3 -36.46 -35.13 22.57
CA TYR A 3 -35.08 -34.80 22.24
C TYR A 3 -35.09 -33.86 21.03
N ILE A 4 -34.72 -32.59 21.23
CA ILE A 4 -34.44 -31.68 20.12
C ILE A 4 -33.12 -32.15 19.50
N GLN A 5 -33.22 -32.87 18.39
CA GLN A 5 -32.08 -33.23 17.56
C GLN A 5 -31.42 -31.93 17.09
N LYS A 6 -30.23 -31.64 17.59
CA LYS A 6 -29.44 -30.47 17.20
C LYS A 6 -29.24 -30.57 15.68
N LEU A 7 -29.86 -29.67 14.93
CA LEU A 7 -29.78 -29.64 13.47
C LEU A 7 -28.29 -29.46 13.09
N MET A 8 -27.63 -30.54 12.70
CA MET A 8 -26.25 -30.50 12.20
C MET A 8 -26.32 -30.05 10.74
N LEU A 9 -26.19 -28.75 10.52
CA LEU A 9 -25.98 -28.23 9.17
C LEU A 9 -24.63 -28.75 8.63
N PRO A 10 -24.53 -29.05 7.33
CA PRO A 10 -23.25 -29.41 6.74
C PRO A 10 -22.25 -28.26 6.92
N PRO A 11 -20.96 -28.56 7.14
CA PRO A 11 -19.95 -27.52 7.25
C PRO A 11 -19.94 -26.69 5.96
N THR A 12 -19.87 -25.37 6.10
CA THR A 12 -19.77 -24.50 4.92
C THR A 12 -18.46 -24.78 4.18
N PRO A 13 -18.50 -24.89 2.84
CA PRO A 13 -17.35 -25.31 2.04
C PRO A 13 -16.12 -24.43 2.31
N SER A 14 -14.94 -25.03 2.32
CA SER A 14 -13.70 -24.28 2.47
C SER A 14 -13.38 -23.47 1.22
N ALA A 15 -12.48 -22.50 1.33
CA ALA A 15 -11.97 -21.76 0.17
C ALA A 15 -11.37 -22.69 -0.90
N ALA A 16 -10.70 -23.77 -0.48
CA ALA A 16 -10.16 -24.79 -1.38
C ALA A 16 -11.28 -25.58 -2.10
N ASP A 17 -12.35 -25.95 -1.38
CA ASP A 17 -13.49 -26.65 -1.96
C ASP A 17 -14.21 -25.77 -2.99
N LEU A 18 -14.38 -24.47 -2.70
CA LEU A 18 -15.00 -23.51 -3.62
C LEU A 18 -14.17 -23.37 -4.90
N LEU A 19 -12.84 -23.23 -4.81
CA LEU A 19 -11.97 -23.18 -5.99
C LEU A 19 -12.11 -24.45 -6.84
N ARG A 20 -12.22 -25.63 -6.21
CA ARG A 20 -12.37 -26.90 -6.91
C ARG A 20 -13.75 -27.03 -7.57
N THR A 21 -14.82 -26.69 -6.86
CA THR A 21 -16.21 -26.73 -7.35
C THR A 21 -16.41 -25.82 -8.54
N TYR A 22 -15.93 -24.59 -8.46
CA TYR A 22 -16.06 -23.61 -9.55
C TYR A 22 -14.96 -23.72 -10.62
N LYS A 23 -14.03 -24.69 -10.48
CA LYS A 23 -12.88 -24.91 -11.39
C LYS A 23 -12.10 -23.61 -11.64
N LEU A 24 -11.72 -22.93 -10.57
CA LEU A 24 -11.06 -21.62 -10.59
C LEU A 24 -9.56 -21.78 -10.31
N PRO A 25 -8.71 -22.03 -11.32
CA PRO A 25 -7.28 -21.97 -11.12
C PRO A 25 -6.84 -20.52 -10.88
N ALA A 26 -5.79 -20.36 -10.09
CA ALA A 26 -5.10 -19.09 -9.96
C ALA A 26 -4.56 -18.63 -11.32
N LEU A 27 -4.76 -17.36 -11.65
CA LEU A 27 -4.30 -16.81 -12.91
C LEU A 27 -2.96 -16.09 -12.75
N ARG A 28 -2.01 -16.44 -13.61
CA ARG A 28 -0.71 -15.76 -13.70
C ARG A 28 -0.84 -14.25 -13.94
N ARG A 29 -1.81 -13.82 -14.77
CA ARG A 29 -2.05 -12.39 -15.07
C ARG A 29 -2.44 -11.55 -13.86
N PHE A 30 -2.99 -12.18 -12.82
CA PHE A 30 -3.35 -11.53 -11.55
C PHE A 30 -2.33 -11.81 -10.45
N ALA A 31 -1.25 -12.56 -10.74
CA ALA A 31 -0.23 -12.95 -9.78
C ALA A 31 -0.82 -13.45 -8.44
N GLN A 32 -1.89 -14.24 -8.53
CA GLN A 32 -2.63 -14.75 -7.37
C GLN A 32 -1.86 -15.87 -6.66
N ASN A 33 -1.66 -15.70 -5.35
CA ASN A 33 -1.16 -16.72 -4.44
C ASN A 33 -2.14 -16.79 -3.26
N PHE A 34 -2.97 -17.83 -3.19
CA PHE A 34 -4.02 -17.95 -2.19
C PHE A 34 -3.51 -18.63 -0.91
N LEU A 35 -3.78 -18.02 0.24
CA LEU A 35 -3.60 -18.67 1.54
C LEU A 35 -4.87 -19.47 1.85
N LEU A 36 -4.80 -20.80 1.69
CA LEU A 36 -5.98 -21.68 1.79
C LEU A 36 -6.10 -22.43 3.12
N ASP A 37 -4.99 -22.64 3.85
CA ASP A 37 -5.03 -23.30 5.17
C ASP A 37 -5.74 -22.38 6.19
N PRO A 38 -6.86 -22.81 6.79
CA PRO A 38 -7.58 -22.03 7.81
C PRO A 38 -6.70 -21.58 8.98
N ARG A 39 -5.69 -22.37 9.37
CA ARG A 39 -4.74 -21.97 10.42
C ARG A 39 -3.85 -20.82 9.96
N GLY A 40 -3.46 -20.82 8.69
CA GLY A 40 -2.69 -19.76 8.07
C GLY A 40 -3.51 -18.46 7.98
N THR A 41 -4.74 -18.54 7.48
CA THR A 41 -5.62 -17.37 7.40
C THR A 41 -6.00 -16.83 8.78
N SER A 42 -6.25 -17.72 9.75
CA SER A 42 -6.47 -17.35 11.16
C SER A 42 -5.25 -16.64 11.74
N LYS A 43 -4.04 -17.15 11.48
CA LYS A 43 -2.78 -16.52 11.90
C LYS A 43 -2.58 -15.14 11.26
N PHE A 44 -2.94 -14.97 9.99
CA PHE A 44 -2.91 -13.66 9.32
C PHE A 44 -3.84 -12.67 10.03
N VAL A 45 -5.09 -13.05 10.29
CA VAL A 45 -6.07 -12.17 10.95
C VAL A 45 -5.62 -11.82 12.38
N ALA A 46 -5.08 -12.78 13.13
CA ALA A 46 -4.49 -12.52 14.44
C ALA A 46 -3.32 -11.51 14.39
N CYS A 47 -2.57 -11.45 13.29
CA CYS A 47 -1.51 -10.45 13.10
C CYS A 47 -2.05 -9.04 12.89
N ALA A 48 -3.29 -8.89 12.43
CA ALA A 48 -3.96 -7.59 12.33
C ALA A 48 -4.25 -6.97 13.70
N GLY A 49 -4.20 -7.75 14.79
CA GLY A 49 -4.53 -7.29 16.13
C GLY A 49 -6.03 -7.39 16.40
N ASN A 50 -6.53 -6.60 17.36
CA ASN A 50 -7.94 -6.63 17.71
C ASN A 50 -8.79 -5.99 16.58
N ILE A 51 -9.61 -6.82 15.93
CA ILE A 51 -10.58 -6.41 14.91
C ILE A 51 -12.03 -6.63 15.36
N GLU A 52 -12.24 -6.97 16.62
CA GLU A 52 -13.57 -7.18 17.18
C GLU A 52 -14.40 -5.91 17.05
N ASN A 53 -15.63 -6.07 16.55
CA ASN A 53 -16.59 -5.01 16.25
C ASN A 53 -16.11 -3.93 15.26
N LYS A 54 -15.04 -4.18 14.49
CA LYS A 54 -14.54 -3.23 13.47
C LYS A 54 -15.17 -3.45 12.09
N PHE A 55 -15.17 -2.39 11.30
CA PHE A 55 -15.38 -2.42 9.86
C PHE A 55 -14.05 -2.74 9.16
N VAL A 56 -13.99 -3.85 8.44
CA VAL A 56 -12.76 -4.27 7.76
C VAL A 56 -12.92 -4.09 6.26
N ILE A 57 -11.97 -3.42 5.62
CA ILE A 57 -11.88 -3.36 4.16
C ILE A 57 -10.83 -4.39 3.75
N GLU A 58 -11.28 -5.45 3.09
CA GLU A 58 -10.41 -6.49 2.54
C GLU A 58 -10.17 -6.24 1.06
N VAL A 59 -8.90 -6.07 0.70
CA VAL A 59 -8.49 -5.92 -0.70
C VAL A 59 -8.00 -7.27 -1.23
N GLY A 60 -8.59 -7.72 -2.34
CA GLY A 60 -8.24 -8.98 -2.98
C GLY A 60 -8.54 -10.19 -2.09
N PRO A 61 -9.82 -10.41 -1.68
CA PRO A 61 -10.21 -11.52 -0.82
C PRO A 61 -9.93 -12.89 -1.44
N GLY A 62 -9.75 -12.97 -2.76
CA GLY A 62 -9.50 -14.23 -3.43
C GLY A 62 -10.71 -15.16 -3.27
N PRO A 63 -10.52 -16.44 -2.89
CA PRO A 63 -11.61 -17.37 -2.60
C PRO A 63 -12.30 -17.14 -1.24
N GLY A 64 -11.93 -16.09 -0.48
CA GLY A 64 -12.57 -15.73 0.79
C GLY A 64 -12.02 -16.44 2.03
N GLY A 65 -10.80 -17.00 1.94
CA GLY A 65 -10.16 -17.70 3.06
C GLY A 65 -9.85 -16.78 4.25
N ILE A 66 -9.35 -15.56 3.97
CA ILE A 66 -9.12 -14.52 4.97
C ILE A 66 -10.45 -13.90 5.39
N THR A 67 -11.33 -13.58 4.44
CA THR A 67 -12.68 -13.05 4.69
C THR A 67 -13.43 -13.84 5.75
N ARG A 68 -13.42 -15.18 5.67
CA ARG A 68 -14.05 -16.06 6.66
C ARG A 68 -13.46 -15.87 8.06
N GLN A 69 -12.13 -15.79 8.15
CA GLN A 69 -11.43 -15.63 9.42
C GLN A 69 -11.63 -14.24 10.03
N LEU A 70 -11.88 -13.20 9.24
CA LEU A 70 -12.24 -11.88 9.75
C LEU A 70 -13.52 -11.94 10.60
N PHE A 71 -14.54 -12.65 10.12
CA PHE A 71 -15.77 -12.84 10.88
C PHE A 71 -15.59 -13.76 12.10
N GLU A 72 -14.78 -14.82 11.98
CA GLU A 72 -14.46 -15.69 13.13
C GLU A 72 -13.70 -14.95 14.24
N HIS A 73 -12.98 -13.87 13.91
CA HIS A 73 -12.31 -12.97 14.87
C HIS A 73 -13.16 -11.76 15.28
N GLY A 74 -14.46 -11.75 14.96
CA GLY A 74 -15.41 -10.77 15.47
C GLY A 74 -15.51 -9.46 14.68
N ALA A 75 -15.04 -9.40 13.43
CA ALA A 75 -15.32 -8.24 12.57
C ALA A 75 -16.84 -8.00 12.47
N ALA A 76 -17.27 -6.75 12.68
CA ALA A 76 -18.68 -6.39 12.61
C ALA A 76 -19.20 -6.46 11.17
N GLN A 77 -18.41 -5.94 10.23
CA GLN A 77 -18.74 -5.89 8.81
C GLN A 77 -17.46 -5.90 7.98
N VAL A 78 -17.52 -6.51 6.80
CA VAL A 78 -16.41 -6.58 5.85
C VAL A 78 -16.87 -6.03 4.49
N ALA A 79 -16.09 -5.11 3.92
CA ALA A 79 -16.19 -4.73 2.51
C ALA A 79 -15.03 -5.38 1.75
N ALA A 80 -15.34 -6.29 0.83
CA ALA A 80 -14.34 -7.04 0.08
C ALA A 80 -14.29 -6.56 -1.37
N ILE A 81 -13.13 -6.04 -1.80
CA ILE A 81 -12.90 -5.48 -3.13
C ILE A 81 -12.08 -6.49 -3.93
N GLU A 82 -12.71 -7.13 -4.92
CA GLU A 82 -12.09 -8.17 -5.76
C GLU A 82 -12.10 -7.74 -7.23
N LYS A 83 -10.97 -7.95 -7.92
CA LYS A 83 -10.81 -7.60 -9.33
C LYS A 83 -11.23 -8.75 -10.24
N ASP A 84 -11.02 -9.98 -9.81
CA ASP A 84 -11.33 -11.18 -10.59
C ASP A 84 -12.77 -11.63 -10.37
N ILE A 85 -13.65 -11.21 -11.28
CA ILE A 85 -15.09 -11.55 -11.28
C ILE A 85 -15.36 -13.06 -11.15
N ARG A 86 -14.43 -13.93 -11.56
CA ARG A 86 -14.64 -15.38 -11.51
C ARG A 86 -14.69 -15.91 -10.07
N LEU A 87 -14.15 -15.17 -9.09
CA LEU A 87 -14.18 -15.52 -7.68
C LEU A 87 -15.48 -15.09 -6.97
N PHE A 88 -16.30 -14.26 -7.61
CA PHE A 88 -17.56 -13.79 -7.03
C PHE A 88 -18.53 -14.90 -6.64
N PRO A 89 -18.71 -16.00 -7.39
CA PRO A 89 -19.57 -17.10 -6.95
C PRO A 89 -19.15 -17.71 -5.61
N ALA A 90 -17.83 -17.84 -5.39
CA ALA A 90 -17.29 -18.32 -4.12
C ALA A 90 -17.54 -17.30 -2.99
N LEU A 91 -17.26 -16.02 -3.25
CA LEU A 91 -17.49 -14.94 -2.28
C LEU A 91 -18.98 -14.74 -1.97
N GLN A 92 -19.87 -14.91 -2.94
CA GLN A 92 -21.32 -14.81 -2.76
C GLN A 92 -21.84 -15.93 -1.87
N THR A 93 -21.27 -17.13 -1.97
CA THR A 93 -21.58 -18.22 -1.05
C THR A 93 -21.25 -17.83 0.40
N LEU A 94 -20.11 -17.16 0.61
CA LEU A 94 -19.74 -16.64 1.94
C LEU A 94 -20.67 -15.51 2.37
N ALA A 95 -21.00 -14.57 1.47
CA ALA A 95 -21.89 -13.45 1.76
C ALA A 95 -23.28 -13.93 2.22
N ASN A 96 -23.84 -14.93 1.54
CA ASN A 96 -25.11 -15.53 1.93
C ASN A 96 -25.06 -16.20 3.32
N ALA A 97 -23.89 -16.61 3.80
CA ALA A 97 -23.72 -17.26 5.10
C ALA A 97 -23.53 -16.26 6.27
N VAL A 98 -23.24 -14.99 5.97
CA VAL A 98 -22.99 -13.94 6.97
C VAL A 98 -23.96 -12.77 6.87
N ASP A 99 -25.07 -12.98 6.15
CA ASP A 99 -26.12 -11.99 5.86
C ASP A 99 -25.55 -10.68 5.28
N SER A 100 -26.06 -9.52 5.73
CA SER A 100 -25.67 -8.19 5.25
C SER A 100 -24.31 -7.71 5.76
N ARG A 101 -23.56 -8.55 6.49
CA ARG A 101 -22.26 -8.18 7.07
C ARG A 101 -21.09 -8.29 6.08
N LEU A 102 -21.26 -8.94 4.93
CA LEU A 102 -20.25 -8.94 3.86
C LEU A 102 -20.79 -8.20 2.64
N ARG A 103 -20.10 -7.14 2.23
CA ARG A 103 -20.39 -6.40 0.99
C ARG A 103 -19.28 -6.68 -0.02
N LEU A 104 -19.66 -7.10 -1.22
CA LEU A 104 -18.74 -7.44 -2.29
C LEU A 104 -18.71 -6.33 -3.34
N TYR A 105 -17.52 -5.90 -3.72
CA TYR A 105 -17.28 -4.85 -4.70
C TYR A 105 -16.35 -5.38 -5.80
N LEU A 106 -16.78 -5.22 -7.06
CA LEU A 106 -15.96 -5.59 -8.21
C LEU A 106 -15.13 -4.38 -8.64
N GLY A 107 -13.80 -4.47 -8.55
CA GLY A 107 -12.94 -3.35 -8.91
C GLY A 107 -11.45 -3.63 -8.80
N ASP A 108 -10.66 -2.84 -9.53
CA ASP A 108 -9.22 -2.77 -9.30
C ASP A 108 -8.94 -1.80 -8.15
N ILE A 109 -8.32 -2.27 -7.07
CA ILE A 109 -8.02 -1.41 -5.91
C ILE A 109 -7.20 -0.16 -6.28
N LEU A 110 -6.35 -0.22 -7.32
CA LEU A 110 -5.54 0.92 -7.73
C LEU A 110 -6.37 2.07 -8.31
N ASP A 111 -7.57 1.78 -8.81
CA ASP A 111 -8.50 2.76 -9.39
C ASP A 111 -9.78 2.92 -8.57
N PHE A 112 -10.03 2.01 -7.62
CA PHE A 112 -11.23 1.98 -6.82
C PHE A 112 -11.21 3.04 -5.71
N ASP A 113 -12.32 3.77 -5.59
CA ASP A 113 -12.54 4.71 -4.49
C ASP A 113 -12.96 3.97 -3.22
N ILE A 114 -12.00 3.79 -2.31
CA ILE A 114 -12.23 3.08 -1.05
C ILE A 114 -13.07 3.89 -0.05
N GLU A 115 -13.25 5.19 -0.24
CA GLU A 115 -14.11 5.98 0.63
C GLU A 115 -15.57 5.63 0.40
N SER A 116 -15.94 5.34 -0.85
CA SER A 116 -17.30 4.95 -1.25
C SER A 116 -17.86 3.70 -0.54
N VAL A 117 -16.99 2.89 0.08
CA VAL A 117 -17.41 1.69 0.81
C VAL A 117 -17.49 1.89 2.32
N ILE A 118 -16.96 2.99 2.86
CA ILE A 118 -17.00 3.29 4.28
C ILE A 118 -18.42 3.70 4.67
N PRO A 119 -19.06 3.05 5.66
CA PRO A 119 -20.40 3.41 6.10
C PRO A 119 -20.52 4.85 6.61
N ASP A 120 -21.65 5.49 6.33
CA ASP A 120 -21.98 6.83 6.82
C ASP A 120 -21.90 6.95 8.34
N SER A 121 -22.21 5.86 9.06
CA SER A 121 -22.10 5.81 10.53
C SER A 121 -20.68 6.03 11.04
N ILE A 122 -19.67 5.69 10.23
CA ILE A 122 -18.25 5.90 10.55
C ILE A 122 -17.79 7.26 10.05
N THR A 123 -18.14 7.65 8.82
CA THR A 123 -17.69 8.94 8.24
C THR A 123 -18.33 10.15 8.93
N SER A 124 -19.56 10.01 9.44
CA SER A 124 -20.25 11.06 10.21
C SER A 124 -19.64 11.27 11.60
N GLN A 125 -18.96 10.27 12.13
CA GLN A 125 -18.21 10.38 13.39
C GLN A 125 -16.79 10.82 13.06
N ARG A 126 -16.41 12.05 13.45
CA ARG A 126 -15.01 12.47 13.33
C ARG A 126 -14.18 11.78 14.39
N GLY A 127 -13.16 11.04 13.95
CA GLY A 127 -12.12 10.50 14.81
C GLY A 127 -11.24 11.62 15.38
N SER A 128 -10.39 11.23 16.34
CA SER A 128 -9.33 12.08 16.86
C SER A 128 -7.97 11.48 16.52
N TRP A 129 -7.28 12.06 15.53
CA TRP A 129 -5.99 11.56 15.04
C TRP A 129 -4.95 11.47 16.16
N GLU A 130 -4.95 12.45 17.06
CA GLU A 130 -4.01 12.53 18.18
C GLU A 130 -4.36 11.64 19.37
N SER A 131 -5.50 10.94 19.38
CA SER A 131 -5.92 10.11 20.52
C SER A 131 -4.89 9.01 20.86
N ASN A 132 -4.65 8.87 22.16
CA ASN A 132 -3.76 7.88 22.76
C ASN A 132 -4.46 6.56 23.09
N GLU A 133 -5.79 6.47 22.96
CA GLU A 133 -6.55 5.28 23.30
C GLU A 133 -6.26 4.13 22.31
N SER A 134 -5.44 3.18 22.76
CA SER A 134 -5.03 2.03 21.94
C SER A 134 -6.18 1.08 21.59
N SER A 135 -7.28 1.12 22.34
CA SER A 135 -8.48 0.30 22.11
C SER A 135 -9.44 0.90 21.08
N SER A 136 -9.20 2.14 20.62
CA SER A 136 -10.10 2.92 19.74
C SER A 136 -9.38 3.55 18.53
N VAL A 137 -8.20 3.04 18.15
CA VAL A 137 -7.30 3.64 17.11
C VAL A 137 -8.02 3.92 15.78
N SER A 138 -8.99 3.09 15.42
CA SER A 138 -9.86 3.28 14.27
C SER A 138 -11.00 2.25 14.32
N PRO A 139 -12.24 2.63 13.96
CA PRO A 139 -13.32 1.68 13.69
C PRO A 139 -13.08 0.90 12.39
N ILE A 140 -12.13 1.34 11.56
CA ILE A 140 -11.75 0.75 10.27
C ILE A 140 -10.41 0.00 10.40
N HIS A 141 -10.27 -1.13 9.68
CA HIS A 141 -9.00 -1.81 9.45
C HIS A 141 -8.85 -2.17 7.97
N LEU A 142 -7.70 -1.86 7.34
CA LEU A 142 -7.41 -2.28 5.97
C LEU A 142 -6.62 -3.59 5.98
N VAL A 143 -7.10 -4.61 5.29
CA VAL A 143 -6.41 -5.91 5.17
C VAL A 143 -6.27 -6.36 3.73
N GLY A 144 -5.24 -7.14 3.41
CA GLY A 144 -5.14 -7.73 2.07
C GLY A 144 -3.97 -8.68 1.87
N ASN A 145 -4.22 -9.76 1.13
CA ASN A 145 -3.18 -10.65 0.64
C ASN A 145 -2.91 -10.36 -0.84
N LEU A 146 -2.24 -9.23 -1.09
CA LEU A 146 -2.12 -8.67 -2.43
C LEU A 146 -0.90 -9.19 -3.19
N PRO A 147 -1.01 -9.33 -4.52
CA PRO A 147 0.14 -9.48 -5.37
C PRO A 147 1.15 -8.35 -5.16
N PHE A 148 2.43 -8.68 -5.16
CA PHE A 148 3.49 -7.74 -4.76
C PHE A 148 3.62 -6.52 -5.66
N ASN A 149 3.32 -6.69 -6.96
CA ASN A 149 3.32 -5.60 -7.94
C ASN A 149 2.20 -4.57 -7.70
N ILE A 150 1.15 -4.96 -6.98
CA ILE A 150 0.02 -4.08 -6.62
C ILE A 150 0.21 -3.51 -5.21
N ALA A 151 0.78 -4.31 -4.29
CA ALA A 151 0.93 -3.92 -2.89
C ALA A 151 1.74 -2.63 -2.71
N ILE A 152 2.90 -2.48 -3.37
CA ILE A 152 3.77 -1.32 -3.15
C ILE A 152 3.18 -0.01 -3.68
N PRO A 153 2.66 0.07 -4.93
CA PRO A 153 1.95 1.26 -5.39
C PRO A 153 0.77 1.65 -4.49
N LEU A 154 0.00 0.66 -4.03
CA LEU A 154 -1.13 0.89 -3.14
C LEU A 154 -0.70 1.46 -1.78
N LEU A 155 0.35 0.90 -1.18
CA LEU A 155 0.88 1.41 0.08
C LEU A 155 1.45 2.82 -0.06
N ILE A 156 2.12 3.14 -1.17
CA ILE A 156 2.62 4.50 -1.44
C ILE A 156 1.45 5.48 -1.54
N ARG A 157 0.37 5.11 -2.24
CA ARG A 157 -0.84 5.93 -2.31
C ARG A 157 -1.46 6.17 -0.93
N TRP A 158 -1.56 5.12 -0.11
CA TRP A 158 -2.06 5.27 1.27
C TRP A 158 -1.12 6.10 2.15
N LEU A 159 0.20 6.00 1.96
CA LEU A 159 1.17 6.84 2.65
C LEU A 159 0.99 8.32 2.29
N GLN A 160 0.82 8.63 1.00
CA GLN A 160 0.52 10.00 0.55
C GLN A 160 -0.79 10.53 1.16
N GLN A 161 -1.82 9.69 1.21
CA GLN A 161 -3.10 10.03 1.83
C GLN A 161 -2.97 10.24 3.34
N VAL A 162 -2.15 9.45 4.04
CA VAL A 162 -1.81 9.68 5.45
C VAL A 162 -1.05 11.00 5.63
N SER A 163 -0.05 11.27 4.78
CA SER A 163 0.74 12.49 4.83
C SER A 163 -0.09 13.75 4.62
N THR A 164 -1.17 13.67 3.86
CA THR A 164 -2.05 14.79 3.52
C THR A 164 -3.38 14.76 4.29
N GLN A 165 -3.59 13.74 5.14
CA GLN A 165 -4.86 13.44 5.80
C GLN A 165 -6.05 13.48 4.81
N SER A 166 -5.88 12.87 3.65
CA SER A 166 -6.89 12.78 2.59
C SER A 166 -7.38 11.34 2.43
N GLY A 167 -8.34 11.13 1.51
CA GLY A 167 -8.85 9.80 1.25
C GLY A 167 -9.56 9.21 2.48
N PRO A 168 -9.40 7.89 2.75
CA PRO A 168 -10.01 7.26 3.93
C PRO A 168 -9.43 7.80 5.25
N PHE A 169 -8.30 8.51 5.22
CA PHE A 169 -7.65 9.05 6.41
C PHE A 169 -8.15 10.46 6.77
N SER A 170 -9.03 11.05 5.95
CA SER A 170 -9.60 12.39 6.16
C SER A 170 -10.59 12.47 7.32
N TYR A 171 -11.12 11.33 7.78
CA TYR A 171 -12.10 11.26 8.88
C TYR A 171 -11.47 11.32 10.28
N GLY A 172 -10.16 11.57 10.38
CA GLY A 172 -9.45 11.71 11.67
C GLY A 172 -9.07 10.38 12.33
N TYR A 173 -9.15 9.26 11.61
CA TYR A 173 -8.77 7.94 12.11
C TYR A 173 -7.38 7.51 11.61
N ARG A 174 -6.57 6.95 12.50
CA ARG A 174 -5.28 6.32 12.15
C ARG A 174 -5.52 4.87 11.74
N ILE A 175 -6.10 4.68 10.55
CA ILE A 175 -6.54 3.36 10.07
C ILE A 175 -5.33 2.41 9.94
N PRO A 176 -5.28 1.31 10.73
CA PRO A 176 -4.21 0.33 10.60
C PRO A 176 -4.33 -0.46 9.29
N ILE A 177 -3.18 -0.85 8.75
CA ILE A 177 -3.07 -1.58 7.49
C ILE A 177 -2.30 -2.89 7.77
N THR A 178 -2.88 -4.03 7.43
CA THR A 178 -2.24 -5.35 7.55
C THR A 178 -2.23 -6.06 6.22
N ILE A 179 -1.05 -6.26 5.64
CA ILE A 179 -0.93 -6.88 4.32
C ILE A 179 0.16 -7.95 4.25
N CYS A 180 0.00 -8.88 3.31
CA CYS A 180 1.07 -9.77 2.91
C CYS A 180 1.96 -9.10 1.85
N MET A 181 3.28 -9.29 1.97
CA MET A 181 4.24 -8.95 0.93
C MET A 181 5.47 -9.86 0.98
N GLN A 182 6.37 -9.77 0.00
CA GLN A 182 7.62 -10.54 0.03
C GLN A 182 8.43 -10.17 1.27
N GLU A 183 9.00 -11.18 1.94
CA GLU A 183 9.84 -10.97 3.13
C GLU A 183 10.96 -9.95 2.88
N ALA A 184 11.64 -10.03 1.74
CA ALA A 184 12.71 -9.10 1.39
C ALA A 184 12.22 -7.64 1.27
N VAL A 185 11.00 -7.41 0.78
CA VAL A 185 10.43 -6.07 0.63
C VAL A 185 9.97 -5.54 1.99
N ALA A 186 9.31 -6.36 2.80
CA ALA A 186 8.95 -6.00 4.18
C ALA A 186 10.20 -5.67 5.01
N GLY A 187 11.25 -6.49 4.86
CA GLY A 187 12.55 -6.29 5.50
C GLY A 187 13.15 -4.93 5.19
N ARG A 188 13.05 -4.47 3.94
CA ARG A 188 13.49 -3.11 3.57
C ARG A 188 12.70 -2.05 4.31
N ILE A 189 11.37 -2.17 4.41
CA ILE A 189 10.54 -1.14 5.06
C ILE A 189 10.85 -1.01 6.55
N VAL A 190 11.10 -2.12 7.25
CA VAL A 190 11.40 -2.11 8.69
C VAL A 190 12.89 -1.93 9.02
N SER A 191 13.77 -1.73 8.02
CA SER A 191 15.21 -1.63 8.25
C SER A 191 15.63 -0.29 8.87
N ASP A 192 16.35 -0.36 9.99
CA ASP A 192 16.97 0.78 10.67
C ASP A 192 18.26 1.26 9.98
N ALA A 193 18.82 2.38 10.47
CA ALA A 193 20.09 2.92 10.02
C ALA A 193 21.20 1.86 10.12
N LEU A 194 22.15 1.91 9.19
CA LEU A 194 23.27 0.97 9.07
C LEU A 194 22.89 -0.46 8.63
N MET A 195 21.61 -0.81 8.49
CA MET A 195 21.20 -2.13 8.00
C MET A 195 21.34 -2.25 6.49
N ASP A 196 21.78 -3.42 6.02
CA ASP A 196 22.01 -3.70 4.59
C ASP A 196 20.76 -3.71 3.73
N GLN A 197 19.58 -3.93 4.31
CA GLN A 197 18.31 -3.89 3.60
C GLN A 197 17.69 -2.47 3.60
N ARG A 198 18.29 -1.49 4.28
CA ARG A 198 17.76 -0.11 4.30
C ARG A 198 17.75 0.50 2.90
N GLY A 199 16.67 1.22 2.60
CA GLY A 199 16.44 1.85 1.31
C GLY A 199 15.47 3.02 1.40
N ARG A 200 15.09 3.56 0.24
CA ARG A 200 14.08 4.63 0.11
C ARG A 200 12.80 4.31 0.90
N LEU A 201 12.30 3.08 0.75
CA LEU A 201 11.06 2.65 1.40
C LEU A 201 11.15 2.66 2.93
N SER A 202 12.33 2.38 3.51
CA SER A 202 12.52 2.46 4.97
C SER A 202 12.19 3.85 5.47
N ILE A 203 12.81 4.86 4.85
CA ILE A 203 12.71 6.26 5.29
C ILE A 203 11.29 6.79 5.14
N ILE A 204 10.70 6.65 3.95
CA ILE A 204 9.37 7.21 3.70
C ILE A 204 8.32 6.53 4.58
N PHE A 205 8.32 5.19 4.74
CA PHE A 205 7.29 4.55 5.54
C PHE A 205 7.48 4.82 7.04
N GLN A 206 8.70 4.70 7.56
CA GLN A 206 8.98 4.94 8.99
C GLN A 206 8.68 6.39 9.41
N ASN A 207 8.77 7.36 8.49
CA ASN A 207 8.41 8.74 8.80
C ASN A 207 6.93 8.90 9.17
N TRP A 208 6.00 8.17 8.55
CA TRP A 208 4.55 8.30 8.80
C TRP A 208 3.92 7.09 9.51
N PHE A 209 4.59 5.94 9.61
CA PHE A 209 4.04 4.71 10.14
C PHE A 209 4.97 4.02 11.14
N ASP A 210 4.37 3.46 12.19
CA ASP A 210 4.96 2.35 12.95
C ASP A 210 4.87 1.07 12.10
N CYS A 211 6.02 0.61 11.62
CA CYS A 211 6.16 -0.47 10.65
C CYS A 211 6.64 -1.75 11.32
N ARG A 212 5.87 -2.84 11.26
CA ARG A 212 6.20 -4.11 11.94
C ARG A 212 5.97 -5.32 11.07
N ILE A 213 6.94 -6.23 11.02
CA ILE A 213 6.73 -7.60 10.55
C ILE A 213 6.13 -8.40 11.71
N LYS A 214 4.89 -8.88 11.54
CA LYS A 214 4.15 -9.62 12.57
C LYS A 214 4.33 -11.13 12.47
N HIS A 215 4.55 -11.62 11.25
CA HIS A 215 4.74 -13.04 10.97
C HIS A 215 5.41 -13.26 9.60
N ILE A 216 6.05 -14.41 9.41
CA ILE A 216 6.61 -14.84 8.13
C ILE A 216 6.06 -16.23 7.81
N PHE A 217 5.38 -16.34 6.67
CA PHE A 217 4.95 -17.60 6.09
C PHE A 217 5.99 -18.10 5.09
N SER A 218 6.21 -19.41 5.07
CA SER A 218 6.89 -20.06 3.94
C SER A 218 6.07 -19.85 2.67
N GLY A 219 6.72 -19.62 1.53
CA GLY A 219 6.04 -19.52 0.23
C GLY A 219 5.22 -20.76 -0.14
N ARG A 220 5.54 -21.93 0.45
CA ARG A 220 4.78 -23.19 0.30
C ARG A 220 3.41 -23.18 0.98
N ALA A 221 3.13 -22.22 1.86
CA ALA A 221 1.82 -22.05 2.49
C ALA A 221 0.74 -21.54 1.53
N PHE A 222 1.14 -21.04 0.35
CA PHE A 222 0.26 -20.46 -0.64
C PHE A 222 0.02 -21.40 -1.82
N VAL A 223 -1.10 -21.20 -2.52
CA VAL A 223 -1.47 -21.94 -3.72
C VAL A 223 -1.77 -20.97 -4.86
N PRO A 224 -1.00 -21.01 -5.96
CA PRO A 224 0.25 -21.77 -6.16
C PRO A 224 1.34 -21.33 -5.17
N ALA A 225 2.32 -22.21 -4.92
CA ALA A 225 3.43 -21.89 -4.03
C ALA A 225 4.18 -20.65 -4.53
N ALA A 226 4.44 -19.71 -3.62
CA ALA A 226 5.31 -18.58 -3.90
C ALA A 226 6.77 -19.05 -3.87
N ASN A 227 7.61 -18.47 -4.75
CA ASN A 227 9.05 -18.78 -4.81
C ASN A 227 9.85 -18.17 -3.67
N VAL A 228 9.23 -17.30 -2.87
CA VAL A 228 9.84 -16.56 -1.78
C VAL A 228 8.93 -16.63 -0.55
N ASN A 229 9.51 -16.40 0.62
CA ASN A 229 8.73 -16.23 1.84
C ASN A 229 7.87 -14.96 1.78
N VAL A 230 6.76 -15.01 2.52
CA VAL A 230 5.76 -13.95 2.56
C VAL A 230 5.66 -13.44 3.99
N ALA A 231 5.94 -12.16 4.21
CA ALA A 231 5.77 -11.50 5.49
C ALA A 231 4.37 -10.91 5.62
N VAL A 232 3.76 -11.07 6.79
CA VAL A 232 2.59 -10.30 7.23
C VAL A 232 3.09 -9.05 7.91
N MET A 233 2.84 -7.92 7.28
CA MET A 233 3.30 -6.62 7.72
C MET A 233 2.13 -5.77 8.22
N GLN A 234 2.33 -5.12 9.35
CA GLN A 234 1.39 -4.18 9.95
C GLN A 234 1.99 -2.77 9.89
N LEU A 235 1.20 -1.83 9.39
CA LEU A 235 1.51 -0.40 9.33
C LEU A 235 0.44 0.33 10.14
N ILE A 236 0.87 1.11 11.14
CA ILE A 236 -0.03 1.94 11.94
C ILE A 236 0.39 3.40 11.74
N PRO A 237 -0.48 4.29 11.21
CA PRO A 237 -0.14 5.70 11.09
C PRO A 237 0.29 6.28 12.45
N LEU A 238 1.38 7.03 12.44
CA LEU A 238 1.86 7.78 13.61
C LEU A 238 0.94 8.97 13.87
N LYS A 239 0.91 9.45 15.12
CA LYS A 239 0.16 10.66 15.48
C LYS A 239 0.74 11.90 14.80
N ARG A 240 2.07 11.95 14.75
CA ARG A 240 2.85 12.95 14.04
C ARG A 240 3.94 12.21 13.28
N PRO A 241 4.31 12.66 12.07
CA PRO A 241 5.46 12.09 11.43
C PRO A 241 6.73 12.31 12.27
N LEU A 242 7.76 11.48 12.06
CA LEU A 242 9.05 11.66 12.74
C LEU A 242 9.65 13.04 12.41
N VAL A 243 9.46 13.49 11.16
CA VAL A 243 9.75 14.85 10.72
C VAL A 243 8.58 15.41 9.91
N ASP A 244 8.22 16.65 10.24
CA ASP A 244 7.17 17.40 9.56
C ASP A 244 7.68 17.97 8.23
N VAL A 245 7.61 17.16 7.19
CA VAL A 245 8.03 17.49 5.82
C VAL A 245 7.04 16.92 4.83
N SER A 246 6.87 17.56 3.68
CA SER A 246 5.99 17.01 2.64
C SER A 246 6.52 15.68 2.11
N TYR A 247 5.60 14.79 1.73
CA TYR A 247 5.94 13.52 1.10
C TYR A 247 6.85 13.72 -0.13
N ASP A 248 6.51 14.66 -1.00
CA ASP A 248 7.22 14.83 -2.28
C ASP A 248 8.67 15.26 -2.10
N LEU A 249 8.95 16.13 -1.12
CA LEU A 249 10.32 16.54 -0.78
C LEU A 249 11.11 15.36 -0.22
N LEU A 250 10.54 14.63 0.76
CA LEU A 250 11.21 13.48 1.36
C LEU A 250 11.45 12.36 0.34
N ASP A 251 10.46 12.07 -0.51
CA ASP A 251 10.58 11.07 -1.56
C ASP A 251 11.68 11.48 -2.56
N ARG A 252 11.71 12.74 -3.00
CA ARG A 252 12.73 13.23 -3.94
C ARG A 252 14.15 13.11 -3.38
N VAL A 253 14.38 13.56 -2.15
CA VAL A 253 15.70 13.47 -1.49
C VAL A 253 16.12 12.02 -1.30
N THR A 254 15.23 11.18 -0.75
CA THR A 254 15.55 9.77 -0.48
C THR A 254 15.75 8.97 -1.76
N ARG A 255 14.96 9.22 -2.81
CA ARG A 255 15.14 8.58 -4.13
C ARG A 255 16.52 8.90 -4.70
N THR A 256 16.95 10.15 -4.67
CA THR A 256 18.28 10.56 -5.13
C THR A 256 19.37 9.90 -4.30
N ALA A 257 19.26 9.93 -2.96
CA ALA A 257 20.22 9.33 -2.04
C ALA A 257 20.43 7.83 -2.27
N PHE A 258 19.34 7.08 -2.48
CA PHE A 258 19.39 5.63 -2.65
C PHE A 258 19.63 5.18 -4.10
N HIS A 259 19.47 6.05 -5.11
CA HIS A 259 19.85 5.74 -6.49
C HIS A 259 21.35 5.45 -6.62
N THR A 260 22.19 6.16 -5.86
CA THR A 260 23.64 5.93 -5.80
C THR A 260 24.09 5.51 -4.40
N ARG A 261 23.46 4.45 -3.87
CA ARG A 261 23.60 3.95 -2.48
C ARG A 261 25.02 3.95 -1.89
N ASN A 262 26.04 3.62 -2.69
CA ASN A 262 27.42 3.49 -2.21
C ASN A 262 28.26 4.77 -2.38
N LYS A 263 27.72 5.81 -3.04
CA LYS A 263 28.39 7.09 -3.24
C LYS A 263 28.24 7.99 -2.02
N LYS A 264 29.15 8.96 -1.95
CA LYS A 264 29.18 10.02 -0.93
C LYS A 264 28.01 10.98 -1.14
N MET A 265 27.34 11.40 -0.06
CA MET A 265 26.18 12.30 -0.13
C MET A 265 26.49 13.60 -0.88
N GLY A 266 27.70 14.15 -0.78
CA GLY A 266 28.10 15.34 -1.53
C GLY A 266 28.12 15.17 -3.05
N MET A 267 28.31 13.95 -3.57
CA MET A 267 28.18 13.68 -5.02
C MET A 267 26.74 13.37 -5.41
N THR A 268 26.01 12.70 -4.52
CA THR A 268 24.65 12.25 -4.80
C THR A 268 23.65 13.40 -4.74
N MET A 269 23.78 14.30 -3.77
CA MET A 269 22.86 15.42 -3.57
C MET A 269 23.00 16.50 -4.66
N THR A 270 24.13 16.57 -5.38
CA THR A 270 24.31 17.45 -6.55
C THR A 270 23.20 17.28 -7.58
N SER A 271 22.69 16.06 -7.76
CA SER A 271 21.60 15.76 -8.70
C SER A 271 20.23 16.33 -8.29
N LEU A 272 20.08 16.87 -7.08
CA LEU A 272 18.85 17.55 -6.64
C LEU A 272 18.71 18.96 -7.19
N PHE A 273 19.83 19.58 -7.59
CA PHE A 273 19.94 20.99 -7.90
C PHE A 273 20.24 21.23 -9.39
N HIS A 274 20.01 22.45 -9.85
CA HIS A 274 20.30 22.84 -11.23
C HIS A 274 21.81 22.85 -11.50
N GLN A 275 22.23 22.52 -12.72
CA GLN A 275 23.64 22.36 -13.07
C GLN A 275 24.49 23.60 -12.72
N GLU A 276 23.91 24.80 -12.83
CA GLU A 276 24.61 26.07 -12.57
C GLU A 276 24.83 26.37 -11.08
N THR A 277 24.01 25.82 -10.19
CA THR A 277 24.08 26.10 -8.73
C THR A 277 24.37 24.87 -7.89
N CYS A 278 24.51 23.70 -8.53
CA CYS A 278 24.48 22.42 -7.84
C CYS A 278 25.57 22.24 -6.78
N ASP A 279 26.79 22.72 -7.01
CA ASP A 279 27.88 22.61 -6.04
C ASP A 279 27.66 23.51 -4.81
N GLU A 280 27.23 24.76 -5.04
CA GLU A 280 26.96 25.72 -3.97
C GLU A 280 25.77 25.29 -3.13
N ASP A 281 24.66 24.92 -3.77
CA ASP A 281 23.43 24.49 -3.10
C ASP A 281 23.63 23.16 -2.36
N THR A 282 24.42 22.24 -2.91
CA THR A 282 24.77 20.99 -2.21
C THR A 282 25.63 21.26 -0.99
N ARG A 283 26.62 22.15 -1.09
CA ARG A 283 27.45 22.54 0.05
C ARG A 283 26.61 23.18 1.15
N GLU A 284 25.70 24.07 0.79
CA GLU A 284 24.78 24.72 1.72
C GLU A 284 23.82 23.71 2.37
N LEU A 285 23.23 22.81 1.57
CA LEU A 285 22.36 21.73 2.06
C LEU A 285 23.04 20.89 3.14
N LEU A 286 24.25 20.39 2.84
CA LEU A 286 24.99 19.55 3.77
C LEU A 286 25.49 20.31 5.00
N HIS A 287 25.92 21.57 4.81
CA HIS A 287 26.35 22.42 5.91
C HIS A 287 25.20 22.69 6.90
N ARG A 288 24.03 23.08 6.40
CA ARG A 288 22.82 23.30 7.22
C ARG A 288 22.31 22.03 7.87
N ALA A 289 22.48 20.87 7.23
CA ALA A 289 22.13 19.57 7.79
C ALA A 289 23.20 19.01 8.74
N HIS A 290 24.30 19.73 8.97
CA HIS A 290 25.45 19.28 9.77
C HIS A 290 26.05 17.94 9.30
N LEU A 291 26.01 17.68 7.99
CA LEU A 291 26.52 16.46 7.37
C LEU A 291 27.85 16.71 6.64
N LYS A 292 28.76 15.75 6.78
CA LYS A 292 29.99 15.74 5.99
C LYS A 292 29.70 15.28 4.56
N SER A 293 30.43 15.81 3.59
CA SER A 293 30.26 15.46 2.17
C SER A 293 30.51 13.97 1.88
N ASP A 294 31.33 13.29 2.68
CA ASP A 294 31.67 11.88 2.54
C ASP A 294 30.74 10.91 3.28
N THR A 295 29.73 11.43 3.99
CA THR A 295 28.67 10.63 4.62
C THR A 295 28.01 9.72 3.59
N LYS A 296 27.62 8.51 4.00
CA LYS A 296 26.90 7.55 3.15
C LYS A 296 25.42 7.53 3.52
N CYS A 297 24.54 7.35 2.55
CA CYS A 297 23.10 7.40 2.80
C CYS A 297 22.59 6.36 3.82
N LEU A 298 23.25 5.19 3.93
CA LEU A 298 22.88 4.15 4.88
C LEU A 298 23.10 4.54 6.35
N THR A 299 23.98 5.49 6.64
CA THR A 299 24.27 5.91 8.02
C THR A 299 23.23 6.88 8.56
N LEU A 300 22.41 7.47 7.68
CA LEU A 300 21.45 8.51 8.04
C LEU A 300 20.16 7.91 8.62
N THR A 301 19.72 8.50 9.72
CA THR A 301 18.44 8.31 10.39
C THR A 301 17.28 8.87 9.55
N VAL A 302 16.04 8.56 9.94
CA VAL A 302 14.86 9.10 9.24
C VAL A 302 14.79 10.61 9.45
N GLU A 303 15.15 11.05 10.65
CA GLU A 303 15.19 12.44 11.09
C GLU A 303 16.17 13.27 10.28
N GLU A 304 17.39 12.77 10.06
CA GLU A 304 18.39 13.44 9.22
C GLU A 304 17.93 13.54 7.75
N PHE A 305 17.25 12.53 7.21
CA PHE A 305 16.65 12.62 5.88
C PHE A 305 15.50 13.64 5.82
N GLY A 306 14.67 13.70 6.87
CA GLY A 306 13.62 14.71 6.98
C GLY A 306 14.18 16.13 7.03
N GLN A 307 15.24 16.36 7.82
CA GLN A 307 15.94 17.64 7.89
C GLN A 307 16.54 18.02 6.53
N LEU A 308 17.20 17.07 5.84
CA LEU A 308 17.68 17.29 4.47
C LEU A 308 16.55 17.70 3.52
N ALA A 309 15.39 17.06 3.61
CA ALA A 309 14.24 17.38 2.76
C ALA A 309 13.64 18.77 3.08
N GLN A 310 13.57 19.17 4.34
CA GLN A 310 13.16 20.53 4.73
C GLN A 310 14.13 21.59 4.22
N ILE A 311 15.43 21.41 4.46
CA ILE A 311 16.48 22.33 4.00
C ILE A 311 16.49 22.41 2.48
N TYR A 312 16.31 21.27 1.80
CA TYR A 312 16.19 21.23 0.35
C TYR A 312 15.00 22.09 -0.13
N GLY A 313 13.82 21.92 0.49
CA GLY A 313 12.64 22.74 0.23
C GLY A 313 12.93 24.24 0.38
N ASP A 314 13.59 24.63 1.48
CA ASP A 314 13.97 26.03 1.73
C ASP A 314 14.97 26.59 0.71
N ILE A 315 15.84 25.76 0.14
CA ILE A 315 16.82 26.22 -0.85
C ILE A 315 16.15 26.49 -2.18
N ILE A 316 15.27 25.58 -2.62
CA ILE A 316 14.59 25.70 -3.92
C ILE A 316 13.47 26.74 -3.92
N SER A 317 12.91 27.09 -2.76
CA SER A 317 11.89 28.14 -2.64
C SER A 317 12.45 29.56 -2.65
N ARG A 318 13.79 29.74 -2.66
CA ARG A 318 14.40 31.07 -2.69
C ARG A 318 14.28 31.66 -4.09
N PRO A 319 13.82 32.92 -4.24
CA PRO A 319 13.81 33.59 -5.53
C PRO A 319 15.26 33.78 -6.00
N ARG A 320 15.63 33.04 -7.04
CA ARG A 320 16.84 33.28 -7.84
C ARG A 320 16.43 33.38 -9.30
N PRO A 321 17.13 34.17 -10.13
CA PRO A 321 16.81 34.30 -11.56
C PRO A 321 16.69 32.95 -12.30
N ILE A 322 17.46 31.96 -11.85
CA ILE A 322 17.47 30.60 -12.38
C ILE A 322 16.29 29.77 -11.84
N HIS A 323 15.93 29.88 -10.55
CA HIS A 323 14.79 29.15 -9.97
C HIS A 323 13.45 29.64 -10.52
N GLU A 324 13.27 30.94 -10.76
CA GLU A 324 12.04 31.48 -11.39
C GLU A 324 11.80 30.97 -12.82
N GLN A 325 12.87 30.75 -13.59
CA GLN A 325 12.79 30.17 -14.94
C GLN A 325 12.50 28.66 -14.90
N ILE A 326 13.00 27.98 -13.87
CA ILE A 326 12.77 26.55 -13.65
C ILE A 326 11.36 26.30 -13.12
N ASP A 327 10.86 27.09 -12.17
CA ASP A 327 9.49 26.95 -11.64
C ASP A 327 8.44 27.20 -12.74
N LYS A 328 8.70 28.11 -13.69
CA LYS A 328 7.88 28.25 -14.90
C LYS A 328 7.91 26.99 -15.78
N LYS A 329 9.09 26.38 -15.98
CA LYS A 329 9.24 25.13 -16.75
C LYS A 329 8.73 23.88 -16.03
N ILE A 330 8.79 23.84 -14.69
CA ILE A 330 8.26 22.75 -13.87
C ILE A 330 6.73 22.84 -13.83
N ASN A 331 6.12 24.01 -13.64
CA ASN A 331 4.66 24.17 -13.76
C ASN A 331 4.14 23.81 -15.17
N GLU A 332 4.89 24.12 -16.23
CA GLU A 332 4.54 23.68 -17.60
C GLU A 332 4.70 22.15 -17.80
N LYS A 333 5.66 21.52 -17.12
CA LYS A 333 5.88 20.06 -17.16
C LYS A 333 4.99 19.26 -16.21
N GLU A 334 4.53 19.82 -15.08
CA GLU A 334 3.60 19.15 -14.16
C GLU A 334 2.21 18.95 -14.77
N LEU A 335 1.85 19.74 -15.78
CA LEU A 335 0.72 19.44 -16.67
C LEU A 335 0.97 18.25 -17.62
N THR A 336 2.19 17.72 -17.67
CA THR A 336 2.63 16.61 -18.52
C THR A 336 3.58 15.65 -17.79
N PHE A 337 3.16 15.12 -16.65
CA PHE A 337 3.79 13.92 -16.06
C PHE A 337 2.77 12.79 -15.95
N GLU A 338 2.54 12.10 -17.09
CA GLU A 338 1.98 10.75 -17.08
C GLU A 338 2.99 9.79 -16.44
N LEU A 339 2.49 9.05 -15.44
CA LEU A 339 3.09 7.88 -14.79
C LEU A 339 3.86 7.00 -15.78
N GLY A 340 5.18 7.12 -15.79
CA GLY A 340 6.06 6.30 -16.61
C GLY A 340 6.95 5.42 -15.75
N GLU A 341 6.64 4.13 -15.67
CA GLU A 341 7.58 3.09 -16.08
C GLU A 341 6.83 1.95 -16.81
N THR A 342 7.11 1.88 -18.11
CA THR A 342 6.85 0.82 -19.09
C THR A 342 5.69 -0.15 -18.85
N TYR A 343 4.50 0.24 -19.33
CA TYR A 343 3.44 -0.69 -19.71
C TYR A 343 3.40 -0.79 -21.23
N VAL A 344 3.78 -1.95 -21.80
CA VAL A 344 3.51 -2.24 -23.22
C VAL A 344 2.00 -2.41 -23.37
N ARG A 345 1.31 -1.38 -23.88
CA ARG A 345 -0.10 -1.48 -24.27
C ARG A 345 -0.25 -2.57 -25.36
N PRO A 346 -1.14 -3.56 -25.22
CA PRO A 346 -1.50 -4.41 -26.36
C PRO A 346 -2.17 -3.52 -27.41
N LYS A 347 -1.72 -3.63 -28.67
CA LYS A 347 -2.31 -2.94 -29.83
C LYS A 347 -3.82 -3.16 -29.83
N LYS A 348 -4.61 -2.09 -29.69
CA LYS A 348 -6.01 -2.11 -30.10
C LYS A 348 -6.04 -2.39 -31.60
N LEU A 349 -6.75 -3.44 -32.00
CA LEU A 349 -7.17 -3.60 -33.39
C LEU A 349 -7.94 -2.34 -33.78
N GLU A 350 -7.41 -1.59 -34.73
CA GLU A 350 -8.18 -0.58 -35.43
C GLU A 350 -9.26 -1.27 -36.25
N THR A 351 -10.51 -1.06 -35.87
CA THR A 351 -11.65 -1.20 -36.77
C THR A 351 -11.49 -0.20 -37.90
N LYS A 352 -10.93 -0.64 -39.03
CA LYS A 352 -11.00 0.11 -40.28
C LYS A 352 -12.45 0.20 -40.73
N LYS A 353 -13.08 1.36 -40.50
CA LYS A 353 -14.17 1.84 -41.36
C LYS A 353 -13.57 2.11 -42.74
N LYS A 354 -13.73 1.18 -43.69
CA LYS A 354 -13.59 1.46 -45.11
C LYS A 354 -14.97 1.83 -45.65
N SER A 355 -15.06 3.03 -46.21
CA SER A 355 -16.19 3.52 -47.00
C SER A 355 -16.35 2.70 -48.28
N LYS A 356 -17.60 2.55 -48.71
CA LYS A 356 -18.03 2.13 -50.06
C LYS A 356 -17.21 2.84 -51.14
N LYS A 357 -16.53 2.06 -51.99
CA LYS A 357 -16.66 2.12 -53.45
C LYS A 357 -15.80 1.03 -54.10
N ASP A 358 -16.44 0.35 -55.03
CA ASP A 358 -15.90 -0.09 -56.31
C ASP A 358 -15.49 -1.56 -56.56
N TRP A 359 -16.36 -2.21 -57.35
CA TRP A 359 -16.15 -3.08 -58.54
C TRP A 359 -16.10 -4.61 -58.35
N ASP A 360 -17.21 -5.23 -58.80
CA ASP A 360 -17.32 -6.25 -59.86
C ASP A 360 -16.12 -7.18 -60.11
N ASP A 361 -16.27 -8.46 -59.75
CA ASP A 361 -16.37 -9.62 -60.66
C ASP A 361 -16.42 -10.95 -59.86
#